data_AF-A0A969ETH0-F1
#
_entry.id   AF-A0A969ETH0-F1
#
_cell.length_a   1.000
_cell.length_b   1.000
_cell.length_c   1.000
_cell.angle_alpha   90.00
_cell.angle_beta   90.00
_cell.angle_gamma   90.00
#
_symmetry.space_group_name_H-M   'P 1'
#
loop_
_entity.id
_entity.type
_entity.pdbx_description
1 polymer ?
#
loop_
_entity_poly.entity_id
_entity_poly.type
_entity_poly.pdbx_seq_one_letter_code
_entity_poly.pdbx_strand_id
1 'polypeptide(L)'
;MQHNRVSPALGIVGLLLLMNHGAAQESKTVIGPSNLPLYEGAQALLAGDANEGIRLTLIGLQQARDAKERETAKANLCAGYSLLEEYSIALRYCDEVLQENAGNWRTLSNRALIYVRLDRYAEADADLKRGEAISPQANTLQAVRRIWLDATNPVTPVITIDDRRSSADEISPDDEG
;
A
#
# COMPACT_ATOMS: atom_id res chain seq x y z
N MET A 1 78.20 32.20 9.42
CA MET A 1 77.15 31.16 9.42
C MET A 1 76.91 30.71 7.98
N GLN A 2 77.24 29.43 7.72
CA GLN A 2 76.66 28.47 6.75
C GLN A 2 76.40 28.91 5.29
N HIS A 3 77.20 28.37 4.35
CA HIS A 3 76.86 27.31 3.36
C HIS A 3 76.15 27.86 2.11
N ASN A 4 76.81 28.02 0.96
CA ASN A 4 77.30 27.03 0.00
C ASN A 4 76.18 26.38 -0.85
N ARG A 5 76.32 26.56 -2.18
CA ARG A 5 76.17 25.61 -3.30
C ARG A 5 74.96 25.67 -4.27
N VAL A 6 75.40 25.57 -5.55
CA VAL A 6 74.94 24.85 -6.75
C VAL A 6 73.91 25.44 -7.75
N SER A 7 74.34 25.24 -9.01
CA SER A 7 73.92 25.61 -10.37
C SER A 7 72.51 25.17 -10.83
N PRO A 8 72.03 25.64 -11.99
CA PRO A 8 70.70 25.36 -12.53
C PRO A 8 70.68 24.10 -13.41
N ALA A 9 69.53 23.41 -13.46
CA ALA A 9 69.29 22.33 -14.41
C ALA A 9 67.82 22.34 -14.89
N LEU A 10 67.69 22.54 -16.19
CA LEU A 10 66.51 22.36 -17.03
C LEU A 10 66.17 20.85 -17.09
N GLY A 11 64.90 20.48 -16.87
CA GLY A 11 64.47 19.07 -16.89
C GLY A 11 63.01 18.90 -17.33
N ILE A 12 62.85 18.37 -18.54
CA ILE A 12 61.60 18.02 -19.23
C ILE A 12 61.01 16.74 -18.62
N VAL A 13 59.74 16.76 -18.19
CA VAL A 13 58.90 15.58 -17.89
C VAL A 13 57.45 16.04 -18.04
N GLY A 14 56.47 15.43 -18.71
CA GLY A 14 56.34 14.19 -19.46
C GLY A 14 54.82 14.06 -19.70
N LEU A 15 54.39 14.00 -20.97
CA LEU A 15 52.98 13.96 -21.36
C LEU A 15 52.40 12.57 -21.04
N LEU A 16 51.63 12.44 -19.95
CA LEU A 16 50.89 11.22 -19.62
C LEU A 16 49.60 11.12 -20.45
N LEU A 17 49.61 10.25 -21.45
CA LEU A 17 48.42 9.73 -22.12
C LEU A 17 47.69 8.78 -21.17
N LEU A 18 46.59 9.25 -20.57
CA LEU A 18 45.67 8.39 -19.83
C LEU A 18 44.78 7.63 -20.82
N MET A 19 45.10 6.35 -21.03
CA MET A 19 44.20 5.39 -21.66
C MET A 19 43.02 5.11 -20.74
N ASN A 20 41.88 5.71 -21.06
CA ASN A 20 40.60 5.44 -20.41
C ASN A 20 40.14 4.03 -20.80
N HIS A 21 40.36 3.04 -19.94
CA HIS A 21 39.77 1.71 -20.09
C HIS A 21 38.28 1.82 -19.81
N GLY A 22 37.47 1.81 -20.87
CA GLY A 22 36.04 1.57 -20.78
C GLY A 22 35.80 0.15 -20.25
N ALA A 23 35.65 0.02 -18.94
CA ALA A 23 35.12 -1.19 -18.34
C ALA A 23 33.65 -1.29 -18.75
N ALA A 24 33.36 -2.17 -19.72
CA ALA A 24 31.99 -2.58 -20.03
C ALA A 24 31.41 -3.25 -18.79
N GLN A 25 30.49 -2.55 -18.13
CA GLN A 25 29.81 -3.05 -16.95
C GLN A 25 28.77 -4.08 -17.39
N GLU A 26 29.06 -5.35 -17.14
CA GLU A 26 28.15 -6.47 -17.37
C GLU A 26 26.87 -6.26 -16.55
N SER A 27 25.75 -5.98 -17.23
CA SER A 27 24.44 -5.89 -16.58
C SER A 27 23.96 -7.32 -16.28
N LYS A 28 24.22 -7.79 -15.06
CA LYS A 28 23.64 -9.06 -14.57
C LYS A 28 22.14 -8.86 -14.37
N THR A 29 21.35 -9.31 -15.33
CA THR A 29 19.89 -9.32 -15.22
C THR A 29 19.50 -10.29 -14.12
N VAL A 30 19.13 -9.78 -12.94
CA VAL A 30 18.51 -10.59 -11.89
C VAL A 30 17.06 -10.84 -12.31
N ILE A 31 16.74 -12.08 -12.69
CA ILE A 31 15.36 -12.49 -12.97
C ILE A 31 14.71 -12.86 -11.63
N GLY A 32 14.11 -11.86 -11.00
CA GLY A 32 13.39 -11.98 -9.72
C GLY A 32 13.03 -10.60 -9.15
N PRO A 33 12.10 -10.51 -8.18
CA PRO A 33 11.85 -9.24 -7.51
C PRO A 33 13.15 -8.72 -6.90
N SER A 34 13.48 -7.46 -7.18
CA SER A 34 14.71 -6.84 -6.71
C SER A 34 14.80 -6.74 -5.19
N ASN A 35 13.65 -6.69 -4.54
CA ASN A 35 13.49 -6.63 -3.10
C ASN A 35 12.56 -7.78 -2.68
N LEU A 36 13.16 -8.96 -2.51
CA LEU A 36 12.43 -10.20 -2.19
C LEU A 36 11.63 -10.10 -0.88
N PRO A 37 12.19 -9.57 0.24
CA PRO A 37 11.41 -9.42 1.47
C PRO A 37 10.19 -8.51 1.33
N LEU A 38 10.31 -7.42 0.56
CA LEU A 38 9.16 -6.54 0.30
C LEU A 38 8.05 -7.26 -0.49
N TYR A 39 8.44 -8.09 -1.46
CA TYR A 39 7.51 -8.92 -2.22
C TYR A 39 6.82 -9.97 -1.34
N GLU A 40 7.59 -10.73 -0.56
CA GLU A 40 7.07 -11.77 0.34
C GLU A 40 6.20 -11.16 1.44
N GLY A 41 6.57 -10.00 1.97
CA GLY A 41 5.77 -9.26 2.92
C GLY A 41 4.41 -8.87 2.36
N ALA A 42 4.36 -8.41 1.10
CA ALA A 42 3.09 -8.13 0.43
C ALA A 42 2.23 -9.40 0.27
N GLN A 43 2.83 -10.55 -0.05
CA GLN A 43 2.11 -11.82 -0.16
C GLN A 43 1.55 -12.27 1.19
N ALA A 44 2.32 -12.16 2.27
CA ALA A 44 1.86 -12.49 3.62
C ALA A 44 0.68 -11.60 4.04
N LEU A 45 0.73 -10.29 3.76
CA LEU A 45 -0.40 -9.38 4.01
C LEU A 45 -1.66 -9.78 3.23
N LEU A 46 -1.52 -10.16 1.95
CA LEU A 46 -2.65 -10.63 1.13
C LEU A 46 -3.23 -11.95 1.66
N ALA A 47 -2.40 -12.80 2.28
CA ALA A 47 -2.83 -14.02 2.94
C ALA A 47 -3.43 -13.77 4.34
N GLY A 48 -3.42 -12.53 4.84
CA GLY A 48 -3.92 -12.17 6.16
C GLY A 48 -2.93 -12.41 7.30
N ASP A 49 -1.70 -12.87 7.01
CA ASP A 49 -0.63 -12.97 8.01
C ASP A 49 0.01 -11.60 8.23
N ALA A 50 -0.66 -10.79 9.05
CA ALA A 50 -0.26 -9.42 9.31
C ALA A 50 1.11 -9.32 9.99
N ASN A 51 1.41 -10.21 10.93
CA ASN A 51 2.68 -10.20 11.67
C ASN A 51 3.86 -10.48 10.74
N GLU A 52 3.77 -11.55 9.95
CA GLU A 52 4.83 -11.89 9.01
C GLU A 52 4.95 -10.85 7.89
N GLY A 53 3.80 -10.36 7.40
CA GLY A 53 3.75 -9.30 6.41
C GLY A 53 4.44 -8.02 6.85
N ILE A 54 4.19 -7.57 8.09
CA ILE A 54 4.88 -6.41 8.68
C ILE A 54 6.38 -6.70 8.82
N ARG A 55 6.75 -7.86 9.38
CA ARG A 55 8.15 -8.22 9.63
C ARG A 55 8.97 -8.18 8.33
N LEU A 56 8.49 -8.84 7.29
CA LEU A 56 9.15 -8.89 5.98
C LEU A 56 9.15 -7.53 5.29
N THR A 57 8.06 -6.76 5.40
CA THR A 57 7.98 -5.41 4.83
C THR A 57 8.98 -4.45 5.50
N LEU A 58 9.20 -4.55 6.82
CA LEU A 58 10.22 -3.76 7.52
C LEU A 58 11.63 -4.10 7.05
N ILE A 59 11.92 -5.39 6.84
CA ILE A 59 13.21 -5.83 6.25
C ILE A 59 13.35 -5.27 4.84
N GLY A 60 12.30 -5.39 4.02
CA GLY A 60 12.27 -4.85 2.66
C GLY A 60 12.45 -3.33 2.61
N LEU A 61 11.87 -2.59 3.56
CA LEU A 61 12.03 -1.14 3.68
C LEU A 61 13.49 -0.76 3.95
N GLN A 62 14.19 -1.50 4.82
CA GLN A 62 15.61 -1.26 5.09
C GLN A 62 16.49 -1.52 3.86
N GLN A 63 16.06 -2.41 2.98
CA GLN A 63 16.76 -2.76 1.74
C GLN A 63 16.32 -1.93 0.53
N ALA A 64 15.36 -1.01 0.70
CA ALA A 64 14.79 -0.25 -0.39
C ALA A 64 15.85 0.61 -1.10
N ARG A 65 15.92 0.50 -2.43
CA ARG A 65 16.98 1.13 -3.24
C ARG A 65 16.57 2.47 -3.82
N ASP A 66 15.26 2.72 -3.90
CA ASP A 66 14.70 3.94 -4.46
C ASP A 66 13.48 4.43 -3.68
N ALA A 67 12.99 5.62 -4.05
CA ALA A 67 11.81 6.20 -3.43
C ALA A 67 10.55 5.34 -3.66
N LYS A 68 10.47 4.58 -4.75
CA LYS A 68 9.30 3.79 -5.09
C LYS A 68 9.19 2.53 -4.23
N GLU A 69 10.31 1.84 -3.98
CA GLU A 69 10.39 0.73 -3.04
C GLU A 69 10.07 1.20 -1.61
N ARG A 70 10.59 2.36 -1.18
CA ARG A 70 10.24 2.95 0.13
C ARG A 70 8.76 3.29 0.26
N GLU A 71 8.19 3.94 -0.76
CA GLU A 71 6.76 4.27 -0.82
C GLU A 71 5.91 2.99 -0.70
N THR A 72 6.25 1.96 -1.47
CA THR A 72 5.53 0.67 -1.47
C THR A 72 5.62 0.00 -0.11
N ALA A 73 6.79 -0.02 0.51
CA ALA A 73 6.97 -0.62 1.83
C ALA A 73 6.16 0.12 2.90
N LYS A 74 6.19 1.46 2.93
CA LYS A 74 5.37 2.23 3.88
C LYS A 74 3.86 2.04 3.65
N ALA A 75 3.42 1.95 2.40
CA ALA A 75 2.01 1.66 2.08
C ALA A 75 1.59 0.27 2.57
N ASN A 76 2.46 -0.74 2.43
CA ASN A 76 2.27 -2.08 2.97
C ASN A 76 2.27 -2.09 4.50
N LEU A 77 3.12 -1.31 5.16
CA LEU A 77 3.10 -1.16 6.63
C LEU A 77 1.79 -0.54 7.10
N CYS A 78 1.26 0.48 6.40
CA CYS A 78 -0.06 0.99 6.72
C CYS A 78 -1.14 -0.11 6.65
N ALA A 79 -1.13 -0.93 5.60
CA ALA A 79 -2.05 -2.07 5.51
C ALA A 79 -1.85 -3.09 6.63
N GLY A 80 -0.60 -3.49 6.90
CA GLY A 80 -0.28 -4.49 7.90
C GLY A 80 -0.68 -4.07 9.31
N TYR A 81 -0.32 -2.86 9.73
CA TYR A 81 -0.73 -2.34 11.04
C TYR A 81 -2.24 -2.11 11.13
N SER A 82 -2.91 -1.82 10.01
CA SER A 82 -4.38 -1.77 9.96
C SER A 82 -5.01 -3.15 10.20
N LEU A 83 -4.40 -4.24 9.75
CA LEU A 83 -4.88 -5.61 10.00
C LEU A 83 -4.73 -6.02 11.46
N LEU A 84 -3.71 -5.49 12.16
CA LEU A 84 -3.52 -5.66 13.60
C LEU A 84 -4.37 -4.71 14.45
N GLU A 85 -5.17 -3.84 13.83
CA GLU A 85 -5.92 -2.77 14.49
C GLU A 85 -5.05 -1.77 15.26
N GLU A 86 -3.76 -1.70 14.93
CA GLU A 86 -2.81 -0.72 15.44
C GLU A 86 -2.94 0.60 14.66
N TYR A 87 -4.13 1.19 14.70
CA TYR A 87 -4.53 2.27 13.81
C TYR A 87 -3.64 3.51 13.90
N SER A 88 -3.09 3.85 15.06
CA SER A 88 -2.20 5.03 15.19
C SER A 88 -0.90 4.85 14.39
N ILE A 89 -0.33 3.65 14.42
CA ILE A 89 0.90 3.31 13.70
C ILE A 89 0.60 3.20 12.21
N ALA A 90 -0.53 2.57 11.85
CA ALA A 90 -0.98 2.47 10.47
C ALA A 90 -1.18 3.86 9.83
N LEU A 91 -1.90 4.76 10.51
CA LEU A 91 -2.14 6.13 10.04
C LEU A 91 -0.84 6.89 9.83
N ARG A 92 0.15 6.77 10.73
CA ARG A 92 1.46 7.41 10.56
C ARG A 92 2.13 7.00 9.24
N TYR A 93 2.19 5.70 8.93
CA TYR A 93 2.76 5.25 7.66
C TYR A 93 1.95 5.68 6.45
N CYS A 94 0.62 5.68 6.55
CA CYS A 94 -0.25 6.19 5.50
C CYS A 94 0.01 7.68 5.23
N ASP A 95 0.12 8.49 6.28
CA ASP A 95 0.37 9.93 6.18
C ASP A 95 1.74 10.23 5.58
N GLU A 96 2.78 9.50 5.98
CA GLU A 96 4.11 9.63 5.36
C GLU A 96 4.07 9.40 3.84
N VAL A 97 3.36 8.36 3.38
CA VAL A 97 3.23 8.09 1.93
C VAL A 97 2.44 9.18 1.24
N LEU A 98 1.35 9.67 1.84
CA LEU A 98 0.50 10.69 1.21
C LEU A 98 1.10 12.10 1.25
N GLN A 99 2.04 12.35 2.17
CA GLN A 99 2.85 13.55 2.19
C GLN A 99 3.87 13.55 1.04
N GLU A 100 4.48 12.41 0.75
CA GLU A 100 5.44 12.25 -0.36
C GLU A 100 4.75 12.13 -1.72
N ASN A 101 3.63 11.40 -1.77
CA ASN A 101 2.84 11.14 -2.97
C ASN A 101 1.34 11.15 -2.64
N ALA A 102 0.74 12.33 -2.74
CA ALA A 102 -0.68 12.56 -2.52
C ALA A 102 -1.61 11.79 -3.49
N GLY A 103 -1.06 11.22 -4.57
CA GLY A 103 -1.76 10.45 -5.58
C GLY A 103 -1.69 8.93 -5.38
N ASN A 104 -1.13 8.44 -4.28
CA ASN A 104 -1.10 7.00 -4.01
C ASN A 104 -2.48 6.48 -3.59
N TRP A 105 -3.26 6.02 -4.59
CA TRP A 105 -4.62 5.53 -4.39
C TRP A 105 -4.71 4.30 -3.48
N ARG A 106 -3.66 3.45 -3.41
CA ARG A 106 -3.63 2.30 -2.50
C ARG A 106 -3.58 2.76 -1.05
N THR A 107 -2.72 3.73 -0.76
CA THR A 107 -2.63 4.33 0.57
C THR A 107 -3.90 5.08 0.95
N LEU A 108 -4.52 5.82 0.01
CA LEU A 108 -5.84 6.42 0.24
C LEU A 108 -6.88 5.36 0.61
N SER A 109 -6.91 4.23 -0.09
CA SER A 109 -7.80 3.10 0.22
C SER A 109 -7.54 2.54 1.62
N ASN A 110 -6.28 2.34 2.01
CA ASN A 110 -5.91 1.83 3.34
C ASN A 110 -6.33 2.82 4.44
N ARG A 111 -6.03 4.11 4.26
CA ARG A 111 -6.35 5.15 5.24
C ARG A 111 -7.86 5.35 5.39
N ALA A 112 -8.60 5.30 4.28
CA ALA A 112 -10.06 5.33 4.30
C ALA A 112 -10.64 4.16 5.10
N LEU A 113 -10.13 2.94 4.92
CA LEU A 113 -10.58 1.78 5.71
C LEU A 113 -10.33 2.01 7.21
N ILE A 114 -9.14 2.49 7.59
CA ILE A 114 -8.84 2.83 8.99
C ILE A 114 -9.82 3.88 9.52
N TYR A 115 -10.12 4.93 8.75
CA TYR A 115 -11.08 5.94 9.16
C TYR A 115 -12.50 5.37 9.33
N VAL A 116 -12.94 4.45 8.47
CA VAL A 116 -14.21 3.75 8.68
C VAL A 116 -14.20 2.97 10.00
N ARG A 117 -13.11 2.25 10.32
CA ARG A 117 -12.98 1.49 11.57
C ARG A 117 -12.92 2.37 12.83
N LEU A 118 -12.60 3.66 12.67
CA LEU A 118 -12.56 4.65 13.73
C LEU A 118 -13.83 5.53 13.78
N ASP A 119 -14.86 5.20 13.01
CA ASP A 119 -16.09 6.00 12.84
C ASP A 119 -15.86 7.43 12.32
N ARG A 120 -14.73 7.65 11.64
CA ARG A 120 -14.31 8.91 11.02
C ARG A 120 -14.77 8.97 9.56
N TYR A 121 -16.08 8.87 9.36
CA TYR A 121 -16.66 8.63 8.03
C TYR A 121 -16.45 9.79 7.04
N ALA A 122 -16.34 11.03 7.52
CA ALA A 122 -16.09 12.19 6.67
C ALA A 122 -14.69 12.14 6.05
N GLU A 123 -13.67 11.83 6.85
CA GLU A 123 -12.30 11.65 6.36
C GLU A 123 -12.18 10.42 5.45
N ALA A 124 -12.89 9.34 5.77
CA ALA A 124 -12.95 8.16 4.90
C ALA A 124 -13.51 8.48 3.51
N ASP A 125 -14.65 9.19 3.42
CA ASP A 125 -15.26 9.56 2.13
C ASP A 125 -14.36 10.53 1.33
N ALA A 126 -13.65 11.44 2.01
CA ALA A 126 -12.69 12.32 1.36
C ALA A 126 -11.54 11.55 0.70
N ASP A 127 -10.96 10.56 1.38
CA ASP A 127 -9.91 9.72 0.82
C ASP A 127 -10.43 8.78 -0.27
N LEU A 128 -11.63 8.21 -0.11
CA LEU A 128 -12.29 7.39 -1.13
C LEU A 128 -12.49 8.19 -2.42
N LYS A 129 -13.08 9.39 -2.35
CA LYS A 129 -13.31 10.26 -3.52
C LYS A 129 -12.00 10.58 -4.24
N ARG A 130 -10.94 10.89 -3.50
CA ARG A 130 -9.62 11.14 -4.09
C ARG A 130 -9.06 9.88 -4.75
N GLY A 131 -9.14 8.74 -4.09
CA GLY A 131 -8.68 7.46 -4.63
C GLY A 131 -9.43 7.06 -5.90
N GLU A 132 -10.75 7.19 -5.90
CA GLU A 132 -11.64 6.88 -7.03
C GLU A 132 -11.41 7.82 -8.23
N ALA A 133 -11.08 9.10 -7.99
CA ALA A 133 -10.69 10.02 -9.05
C ALA A 133 -9.39 9.61 -9.76
N ILE A 134 -8.48 8.93 -9.05
CA ILE A 134 -7.18 8.46 -9.57
C ILE A 134 -7.32 7.07 -10.20
N SER A 135 -8.06 6.16 -9.55
CA SER A 135 -8.19 4.76 -9.94
C SER A 135 -9.63 4.27 -9.75
N PRO A 136 -10.57 4.66 -10.63
CA PRO A 136 -12.01 4.42 -10.44
C PRO A 136 -12.43 2.94 -10.45
N GLN A 137 -11.59 2.08 -11.04
CA GLN A 137 -11.87 0.64 -11.17
C GLN A 137 -11.07 -0.22 -10.18
N ALA A 138 -10.44 0.40 -9.16
CA ALA A 138 -9.71 -0.37 -8.15
C ALA A 138 -10.69 -1.13 -7.25
N ASN A 139 -10.65 -2.47 -7.30
CA ASN A 139 -11.49 -3.35 -6.50
C ASN A 139 -11.41 -3.07 -4.99
N THR A 140 -10.23 -2.72 -4.47
CA THR A 140 -10.06 -2.42 -3.04
C THR A 140 -10.77 -1.12 -2.65
N LEU A 141 -10.71 -0.07 -3.47
CA LEU A 141 -11.45 1.17 -3.23
C LEU A 141 -12.97 0.90 -3.24
N GLN A 142 -13.46 0.13 -4.22
CA GLN A 142 -14.86 -0.27 -4.29
C GLN A 142 -15.29 -1.13 -3.10
N ALA A 143 -14.41 -1.99 -2.58
CA ALA A 143 -14.66 -2.76 -1.37
C ALA A 143 -14.80 -1.84 -0.15
N VAL A 144 -13.85 -0.94 0.06
CA VAL A 144 -13.90 0.02 1.18
C VAL A 144 -15.10 0.97 1.05
N ARG A 145 -15.46 1.39 -0.18
CA ARG A 145 -16.65 2.19 -0.46
C ARG A 145 -17.93 1.48 0.01
N ARG A 146 -18.05 0.18 -0.24
CA ARG A 146 -19.20 -0.61 0.23
C ARG A 146 -19.25 -0.69 1.75
N ILE A 147 -18.10 -0.90 2.42
CA ILE A 147 -18.02 -0.90 3.89
C ILE A 147 -18.46 0.47 4.45
N TRP A 148 -17.98 1.56 3.85
CA TRP A 148 -18.37 2.92 4.25
C TRP A 148 -19.88 3.17 4.04
N LEU A 149 -20.46 2.71 2.93
CA LEU A 149 -21.90 2.85 2.65
C LEU A 149 -22.76 2.08 3.66
N ASP A 150 -22.35 0.85 4.02
CA ASP A 150 -23.03 0.04 5.01
C ASP A 150 -23.03 0.71 6.40
N ALA A 151 -21.88 1.29 6.78
CA ALA A 151 -21.73 2.02 8.05
C ALA A 151 -22.53 3.33 8.11
N THR A 152 -22.66 4.05 6.99
CA THR A 152 -23.28 5.39 6.95
C THR A 152 -24.75 5.40 6.53
N ASN A 153 -25.20 4.35 5.83
CA ASN A 153 -26.57 4.19 5.38
C ASN A 153 -27.02 2.73 5.57
N PRO A 154 -27.17 2.28 6.84
CA PRO A 154 -27.60 0.91 7.10
C PRO A 154 -29.01 0.70 6.52
N VAL A 155 -29.12 -0.24 5.58
CA VAL A 155 -30.43 -0.61 5.03
C VAL A 155 -31.20 -1.29 6.15
N THR A 156 -32.24 -0.64 6.66
CA THR A 156 -33.20 -1.29 7.55
C THR A 156 -34.07 -2.22 6.70
N PRO A 157 -34.00 -3.55 6.87
CA PRO A 157 -34.84 -4.45 6.10
C PRO A 157 -36.29 -4.23 6.52
N VAL A 158 -37.11 -3.69 5.61
CA VAL A 158 -38.56 -3.68 5.77
C VAL A 158 -39.06 -5.07 5.40
N ILE A 159 -39.21 -5.95 6.40
CA ILE A 159 -39.85 -7.25 6.21
C ILE A 159 -41.36 -6.99 6.06
N THR A 160 -41.84 -7.01 4.82
CA THR A 160 -43.29 -7.07 4.56
C THR A 160 -43.69 -8.54 4.60
N ILE A 161 -44.34 -8.97 5.68
CA ILE A 161 -44.96 -10.31 5.74
C ILE A 161 -46.20 -10.24 4.84
N ASP A 162 -46.17 -10.98 3.73
CA ASP A 162 -47.32 -11.11 2.83
C ASP A 162 -48.26 -12.20 3.37
N ASP A 163 -49.25 -11.79 4.17
CA ASP A 163 -50.21 -12.68 4.83
C ASP A 163 -51.23 -13.34 3.86
N ARG A 164 -51.10 -13.18 2.54
CA ARG A 164 -52.07 -13.69 1.54
C ARG A 164 -52.12 -15.22 1.39
N ARG A 165 -51.42 -16.00 2.22
CA ARG A 165 -51.35 -17.47 2.09
C ARG A 165 -52.18 -18.27 3.10
N SER A 166 -52.95 -17.62 3.97
CA SER A 166 -53.61 -18.30 5.11
C SER A 166 -55.12 -18.55 4.97
N SER A 167 -55.75 -18.37 3.80
CA SER A 167 -57.21 -18.49 3.68
C SER A 167 -57.71 -19.45 2.58
N ALA A 168 -56.94 -20.46 2.19
CA ALA A 168 -57.31 -21.33 1.06
C ALA A 168 -57.80 -22.75 1.41
N ASP A 169 -57.72 -23.24 2.65
CA ASP A 169 -58.08 -24.64 2.95
C ASP A 169 -59.17 -24.81 4.04
N GLU A 170 -59.91 -23.76 4.39
CA GLU A 170 -61.13 -23.89 5.21
C GLU A 170 -62.36 -24.05 4.30
N ILE A 171 -62.47 -25.20 3.62
CA ILE A 171 -63.74 -25.68 3.06
C ILE A 171 -64.20 -26.83 3.96
N SER A 172 -65.26 -26.53 4.73
CA SER A 172 -65.94 -27.43 5.65
C SER A 172 -66.53 -28.67 4.95
N PRO A 173 -66.66 -29.78 5.69
CA PRO A 173 -67.41 -30.95 5.26
C PRO A 173 -68.90 -30.60 5.26
N ASP A 174 -69.64 -30.94 4.21
CA ASP A 174 -71.09 -31.25 4.23
C ASP A 174 -71.57 -31.40 2.78
N ASP A 175 -71.77 -32.65 2.33
CA ASP A 175 -72.87 -32.97 1.41
C ASP A 175 -73.16 -34.48 1.50
N GLU A 176 -74.21 -34.81 2.27
CA GLU A 176 -74.91 -36.09 2.22
C GLU A 176 -75.77 -36.16 0.94
N GLY A 177 -75.77 -37.31 0.28
CA GLY A 177 -76.66 -37.66 -0.83
C GLY A 177 -76.50 -39.10 -1.29
#